data_AF-A0AA35GYI1-F1
#
_entry.id   AF-A0AA35GYI1-F1
#
_cell.length_a   1.000
_cell.length_b   1.000
_cell.length_c   1.000
_cell.angle_alpha   90.00
_cell.angle_beta   90.00
_cell.angle_gamma   90.00
#
_symmetry.space_group_name_H-M   'P 1'
#
loop_
_entity.id
_entity.type
_entity.pdbx_description
1 polymer ?
#
loop_
_entity_poly.entity_id
_entity_poly.type
_entity_poly.pdbx_seq_one_letter_code
_entity_poly.pdbx_strand_id
1 'polypeptide(L)' 'MAYTAEQLAQVRQAIVDLGTGARVTRITHNGRTVQYGEVDLPKLRALERTIASGLQTNTRRTRTRYAFTNKGL' A
#
# COMPACT_ATOMS: atom_id res chain seq x y z
N MET A 1 -6.96 7.40 -9.05
CA MET A 1 -5.62 7.85 -8.63
C MET A 1 -4.88 6.63 -8.12
N ALA A 2 -3.71 6.32 -8.69
CA ALA A 2 -2.90 5.20 -8.21
C ALA A 2 -2.10 5.65 -6.99
N TYR A 3 -1.96 4.77 -5.99
CA TYR A 3 -1.09 5.01 -4.86
C TYR A 3 0.36 5.12 -5.32
N THR A 4 1.10 6.11 -4.82
CA THR A 4 2.52 6.32 -5.17
C THR A 4 3.46 5.74 -4.11
N ALA A 5 4.69 5.39 -4.51
CA ALA A 5 5.70 4.91 -3.57
C ALA A 5 6.05 5.95 -2.49
N GLU A 6 5.95 7.23 -2.83
CA GLU A 6 6.15 8.35 -1.89
C GLU A 6 5.07 8.38 -0.79
N GLN A 7 3.81 8.11 -1.14
CA GLN A 7 2.73 8.01 -0.15
C GLN A 7 2.95 6.82 0.80
N LEU A 8 3.47 5.69 0.29
CA LEU A 8 3.81 4.55 1.13
C LEU A 8 4.93 4.91 2.13
N ALA A 9 5.95 5.65 1.68
CA ALA A 9 7.03 6.11 2.55
C ALA A 9 6.52 7.08 3.64
N GLN A 10 5.64 8.02 3.28
CA GLN A 10 5.02 8.93 4.24
C GLN A 10 4.19 8.20 5.31
N VAL A 11 3.41 7.19 4.92
CA VAL A 11 2.62 6.39 5.87
C VAL A 11 3.52 5.59 6.80
N ARG A 12 4.63 5.02 6.29
CA ARG A 12 5.60 4.30 7.12
C ARG A 12 6.29 5.21 8.13
N GLN A 13 6.70 6.41 7.70
CA GLN A 13 7.29 7.38 8.61
C GLN A 13 6.30 7.78 9.70
N ALA A 14 5.04 8.05 9.35
CA ALA A 14 4.00 8.40 10.32
C ALA A 14 3.73 7.27 11.35
N ILE A 15 3.81 6.00 10.95
CA ILE A 15 3.69 4.86 11.88
C ILE A 15 4.87 4.84 12.85
N VAL A 16 6.09 5.09 12.37
CA VAL A 16 7.29 5.15 13.21
C VAL A 16 7.20 6.33 14.18
N ASP A 17 6.84 7.52 13.69
CA ASP A 17 6.71 8.72 14.51
C ASP A 17 5.66 8.56 15.61
N LEU A 18 4.50 7.96 15.30
CA LEU A 18 3.49 7.66 16.31
C LEU A 18 3.97 6.59 17.30
N GLY A 19 4.74 5.60 16.84
CA GLY A 19 5.33 4.58 17.70
C GLY A 19 6.45 5.09 18.60
N THR A 20 7.13 6.17 18.22
CA THR A 20 8.22 6.79 19.00
C THR A 20 7.74 7.91 19.93
N GLY A 21 6.44 8.24 19.91
CA GLY A 21 5.81 9.15 20.87
C GLY A 21 5.24 10.44 20.27
N ALA A 22 5.19 10.60 18.95
CA ALA A 22 4.37 11.64 18.35
C ALA A 22 2.89 11.35 18.64
N ARG A 23 2.15 12.36 19.09
CA ARG A 23 0.72 12.16 19.44
C ARG A 23 -0.21 12.23 18.24
N VAL A 24 0.17 12.97 17.20
CA VAL A 24 -0.65 13.19 15.99
C VAL A 24 0.26 13.32 14.77
N THR A 25 -0.06 12.61 13.69
CA THR A 25 0.58 12.76 12.38
C THR A 25 -0.46 13.12 11.32
N ARG A 26 -0.06 13.95 10.37
CA ARG A 26 -0.93 14.44 9.30
C ARG A 26 -0.50 13.82 7.99
N ILE A 27 -1.39 13.08 7.35
CA ILE A 27 -1.11 12.40 6.10
C ILE A 27 -2.08 12.91 5.04
N THR A 28 -1.52 13.42 3.94
CA THR A 28 -2.30 13.80 2.77
C THR A 28 -2.32 12.61 1.81
N HIS A 29 -3.48 12.01 1.62
CA HIS A 29 -3.69 10.95 0.65
C HIS A 29 -4.98 11.22 -0.12
N ASN A 30 -5.00 10.92 -1.42
CA ASN A 30 -6.15 11.17 -2.31
C ASN A 30 -6.67 12.63 -2.28
N GLY A 31 -5.78 13.61 -2.13
CA GLY A 31 -6.12 15.03 -2.05
C GLY A 31 -6.82 15.45 -0.75
N ARG A 32 -6.92 14.53 0.23
CA ARG A 32 -7.47 14.82 1.55
C ARG A 32 -6.39 14.66 2.60
N THR A 33 -6.31 15.66 3.47
CA THR A 33 -5.40 15.68 4.59
C THR A 33 -6.12 15.15 5.81
N VAL A 34 -5.72 13.98 6.29
CA VAL A 34 -6.31 13.32 7.45
C VAL A 34 -5.29 13.35 8.59
N GLN A 35 -5.77 13.66 9.79
CA GLN A 35 -4.96 13.62 11.02
C GLN A 35 -5.20 12.27 11.70
N TYR A 36 -4.13 11.62 12.11
CA TYR A 36 -4.15 10.33 12.78
C TYR A 36 -3.46 10.46 14.14
N GLY A 37 -4.10 9.93 15.19
CA GLY A 37 -3.51 9.84 16.52
C GLY A 37 -2.94 8.46 16.82
N GLU A 38 -2.39 8.30 18.02
CA GLU A 38 -1.87 7.02 18.53
C GLU A 38 -2.95 5.92 18.58
N VAL A 39 -4.21 6.28 18.86
CA VAL A 39 -5.36 5.37 18.81
C VAL A 39 -5.66 4.85 17.40
N ASP A 40 -5.21 5.55 16.36
CA ASP A 40 -5.45 5.19 14.96
C ASP A 40 -4.29 4.41 14.33
N LEU A 41 -3.27 4.04 15.12
CA LEU A 41 -2.13 3.23 14.68
C LEU A 41 -2.57 1.92 13.97
N PRO A 42 -3.61 1.19 14.42
CA PRO A 42 -4.14 0.04 13.68
C PRO A 42 -4.71 0.42 12.30
N LYS A 43 -5.36 1.59 12.18
CA LYS A 43 -5.92 2.09 10.91
C LYS A 43 -4.80 2.47 9.94
N LEU A 44 -3.72 3.08 10.43
CA LEU A 44 -2.54 3.40 9.62
C LEU A 44 -1.84 2.14 9.10
N ARG A 45 -1.73 1.08 9.91
CA ARG A 45 -1.20 -0.21 9.46
C ARG A 45 -2.08 -0.86 8.38
N ALA A 46 -3.40 -0.72 8.50
CA ALA A 46 -4.32 -1.19 7.47
C ALA A 46 -4.15 -0.39 6.17
N LEU A 47 -4.02 0.94 6.26
CA LEU A 47 -3.76 1.81 5.12
C LEU A 47 -2.44 1.46 4.41
N GLU A 48 -1.36 1.23 5.16
CA GLU A 48 -0.06 0.80 4.62
C GLU A 48 -0.20 -0.48 3.79
N ARG A 49 -0.92 -1.48 4.31
CA ARG A 49 -1.17 -2.74 3.58
C ARG A 49 -1.99 -2.54 2.31
N THR A 50 -3.02 -1.68 2.34
CA THR A 50 -3.84 -1.37 1.17
C THR A 50 -3.03 -0.65 0.08
N ILE A 51 -2.17 0.29 0.47
CA ILE A 51 -1.27 1.00 -0.45
C ILE A 51 -0.26 0.01 -1.06
N ALA A 52 0.36 -0.83 -0.22
CA ALA A 52 1.33 -1.83 -0.66
C ALA A 52 0.72 -2.87 -1.61
N SER A 53 -0.50 -3.35 -1.34
CA SER A 53 -1.21 -4.30 -2.21
C SER A 53 -1.65 -3.67 -3.53
N GLY A 54 -2.06 -2.40 -3.51
CA GLY A 54 -2.39 -1.63 -4.72
C GLY A 54 -1.17 -1.44 -5.63
N LEU A 55 0.01 -1.23 -5.05
CA LEU A 55 1.28 -1.14 -5.79
C LEU A 55 1.70 -2.49 -6.38
N GLN A 56 1.58 -3.59 -5.64
CA GLN A 56 1.96 -4.93 -6.14
C GLN A 56 1.02 -5.47 -7.24
N THR A 57 -0.27 -5.14 -7.18
CA THR A 57 -1.27 -5.65 -8.13
C THR A 57 -1.06 -5.15 -9.56
N ASN A 58 -0.33 -4.03 -9.74
CA ASN A 58 -0.03 -3.49 -11.07
C ASN A 58 0.98 -4.35 -11.86
N THR A 59 1.70 -5.26 -11.19
CA THR A 59 2.54 -6.27 -11.84
C THR A 59 1.66 -7.47 -12.22
N ARG A 60 0.87 -7.35 -13.28
CA ARG A 60 0.14 -8.50 -13.85
C ARG A 60 1.14 -9.59 -14.25
N ARG A 61 1.20 -10.67 -13.47
CA ARG A 61 1.82 -11.93 -13.92
C ARG A 61 0.95 -12.52 -15.03
N THR A 62 1.21 -12.15 -16.28
CA THR A 62 0.70 -12.86 -17.45
C THR A 62 1.32 -14.25 -17.48
N ARG A 63 0.59 -15.25 -16.97
CA ARG A 63 0.91 -16.66 -17.22
C ARG A 63 0.46 -16.98 -18.64
N THR A 64 1.35 -16.80 -19.60
CA THR A 64 1.20 -17.43 -20.92
C THR A 64 1.26 -18.94 -20.71
N ARG A 65 0.10 -19.61 -20.75
CA ARG A 65 0.04 -21.08 -20.77
C ARG A 65 0.12 -21.51 -22.23
N TYR A 66 1.30 -21.91 -22.68
CA TYR A 66 1.45 -22.69 -23.91
C TYR A 66 1.01 -24.12 -23.60
N ALA A 67 -0.17 -24.51 -24.07
CA ALA A 67 -0.59 -25.90 -24.09
C ALA A 67 -0.25 -26.47 -25.48
N PHE A 68 0.85 -27.21 -25.60
CA PHE A 68 1.09 -28.06 -26.75
C PHE A 68 0.31 -29.35 -26.55
N THR A 69 -0.85 -29.47 -27.18
CA THR A 69 -1.53 -30.76 -27.31
C THR A 69 -0.95 -31.48 -28.51
N ASN A 70 -0.02 -32.42 -28.26
CA ASN A 70 0.50 -33.29 -29.29
C ASN A 70 -0.57 -34.35 -29.62
N LYS A 71 -1.48 -34.03 -30.55
CA LYS A 71 -2.29 -35.02 -31.24
C LYS A 71 -1.81 -35.10 -32.69
N GLY A 72 -1.14 -36.19 -33.01
CA GLY A 72 -0.98 -36.67 -34.39
C GLY A 72 0.41 -36.50 -34.98
N LEU A 73 1.25 -37.52 -34.80
CA LEU A 73 2.05 -38.12 -35.86
C LEU A 73 2.39 -39.56 -35.48
#